data_AF-A0A4Q3UPG3-F1
#
_entry.id   AF-A0A4Q3UPG3-F1
#
_cell.length_a   1.000
_cell.length_b   1.000
_cell.length_c   1.000
_cell.angle_alpha   90.00
_cell.angle_beta   90.00
_cell.angle_gamma   90.00
#
_symmetry.space_group_name_H-M   'P 1'
#
loop_
_entity.id
_entity.type
_entity.pdbx_description
1 polymer ?
#
loop_
_entity_poly.entity_id
_entity_poly.type
_entity_poly.pdbx_seq_one_letter_code
_entity_poly.pdbx_strand_id
1 'polypeptide(L)'
;MFKTPYSQAFRAANPAQRAALEGLSTKLKLRGNDRLGVAYKKYGKLDSEDMEPSAVLGYRFVTLSRSVVLTQSLRQKGDSQTRSRLETLISDESANPLRS
;
A
#
# COMPACT_ATOMS: atom_id res chain seq x y z
N MET A 1 -9.33 15.36 -0.09
CA MET A 1 -8.74 15.20 -1.43
C MET A 1 -7.66 14.12 -1.35
N PHE A 2 -7.75 13.07 -2.18
CA PHE A 2 -6.70 12.03 -2.23
C PHE A 2 -5.52 12.63 -3.00
N LYS A 3 -4.37 12.81 -2.34
CA LYS A 3 -3.27 13.63 -2.89
C LYS A 3 -2.30 12.85 -3.79
N THR A 4 -2.32 11.52 -3.76
CA THR A 4 -1.33 10.68 -4.44
C THR A 4 -1.97 9.89 -5.59
N PRO A 5 -1.64 10.16 -6.86
CA PRO A 5 -2.08 9.35 -7.97
C PRO A 5 -1.57 7.91 -7.90
N TYR A 6 -2.31 6.94 -8.46
CA TYR A 6 -1.87 5.54 -8.49
C TYR A 6 -0.51 5.37 -9.16
N SER A 7 -0.24 6.07 -10.25
CA SER A 7 1.05 6.03 -10.95
C SER A 7 2.22 6.42 -10.05
N GLN A 8 2.02 7.37 -9.14
CA GLN A 8 3.05 7.80 -8.20
C GLN A 8 3.32 6.73 -7.13
N ALA A 9 2.25 6.14 -6.57
CA ALA A 9 2.39 5.02 -5.63
C ALA A 9 3.05 3.81 -6.32
N PHE A 10 2.61 3.48 -7.53
CA PHE A 10 3.14 2.36 -8.31
C PHE A 10 4.63 2.54 -8.64
N ARG A 11 5.07 3.76 -8.99
CA ARG A 11 6.49 4.05 -9.21
C ARG A 11 7.33 3.88 -7.94
N ALA A 12 6.79 4.28 -6.79
CA ALA A 12 7.47 4.16 -5.49
C ALA A 12 7.50 2.71 -4.93
N ALA A 13 6.59 1.85 -5.40
CA ALA A 13 6.53 0.45 -5.00
C ALA A 13 7.73 -0.37 -5.53
N ASN A 14 8.19 -1.34 -4.73
CA ASN A 14 9.15 -2.36 -5.16
C ASN A 14 8.49 -3.40 -6.11
N PRO A 15 9.24 -4.29 -6.77
CA PRO A 15 8.68 -5.24 -7.74
C PRO A 15 7.54 -6.11 -7.20
N ALA A 16 7.67 -6.65 -5.98
CA ALA A 16 6.65 -7.49 -5.36
C ALA A 16 5.38 -6.67 -5.03
N GLN A 17 5.56 -5.46 -4.50
CA GLN A 17 4.45 -4.54 -4.22
C GLN A 17 3.74 -4.11 -5.50
N ARG A 18 4.45 -3.88 -6.60
CA ARG A 18 3.87 -3.57 -7.92
C ARG A 18 2.99 -4.72 -8.41
N ALA A 19 3.51 -5.95 -8.37
CA ALA A 19 2.75 -7.13 -8.78
C ALA A 19 1.47 -7.30 -7.92
N ALA A 20 1.58 -7.11 -6.61
CA ALA A 20 0.42 -7.15 -5.72
C ALA A 20 -0.59 -6.03 -6.01
N LEU A 21 -0.14 -4.78 -6.23
CA LEU A 21 -0.99 -3.65 -6.58
C LEU A 21 -1.72 -3.87 -7.92
N GLU A 22 -1.05 -4.41 -8.94
CA GLU A 22 -1.66 -4.75 -10.23
C GLU A 22 -2.66 -5.90 -10.13
N GLY A 23 -2.28 -6.98 -9.43
CA GLY A 23 -3.16 -8.13 -9.21
C GLY A 23 -4.44 -7.74 -8.48
N LEU A 24 -4.33 -6.92 -7.42
CA LEU A 24 -5.47 -6.41 -6.67
C LEU A 24 -6.31 -5.42 -7.49
N SER A 25 -5.67 -4.49 -8.23
CA SER A 25 -6.37 -3.56 -9.12
C SER A 25 -7.19 -4.31 -10.18
N THR A 26 -6.63 -5.37 -10.75
CA THR A 26 -7.29 -6.21 -11.76
C THR A 26 -8.49 -6.95 -11.17
N LYS A 27 -8.32 -7.62 -10.02
CA LYS A 27 -9.41 -8.34 -9.34
C LYS A 27 -10.56 -7.42 -8.93
N LEU A 28 -10.24 -6.21 -8.48
CA LEU A 28 -11.23 -5.19 -8.10
C LEU A 28 -11.80 -4.41 -9.29
N LYS A 29 -11.36 -4.72 -10.52
CA LYS A 29 -11.73 -4.03 -11.77
C LYS A 29 -11.51 -2.51 -11.70
N LEU A 30 -10.51 -2.09 -10.94
CA LEU A 30 -10.15 -0.69 -10.78
C LEU A 30 -9.22 -0.26 -11.92
N ARG A 31 -9.48 0.91 -12.51
CA ARG A 31 -8.75 1.45 -13.66
C ARG A 31 -8.44 2.94 -13.47
N GLY A 32 -7.48 3.44 -14.25
CA GLY A 32 -7.10 4.86 -14.26
C GLY A 32 -6.25 5.29 -13.06
N ASN A 33 -5.77 6.53 -13.06
CA ASN A 33 -4.91 7.03 -11.97
C ASN A 33 -5.67 7.30 -10.67
N ASP A 34 -6.98 7.50 -10.74
CA ASP A 34 -7.84 7.79 -9.58
C ASP A 34 -8.29 6.55 -8.82
N ARG A 35 -7.89 5.34 -9.28
CA ARG A 35 -8.29 4.07 -8.67
C ARG A 35 -8.01 3.99 -7.17
N LEU A 36 -6.92 4.61 -6.70
CA LEU A 36 -6.62 4.67 -5.27
C LEU A 36 -7.63 5.51 -4.51
N GLY A 37 -8.03 6.66 -5.06
CA GLY A 37 -9.03 7.53 -4.45
C GLY A 37 -10.40 6.85 -4.38
N VAL A 38 -10.79 6.15 -5.45
CA VAL A 38 -12.03 5.36 -5.50
C VAL A 38 -12.01 4.24 -4.46
N ALA A 39 -10.93 3.45 -4.42
CA ALA A 39 -10.78 2.37 -3.46
C ALA A 39 -10.74 2.90 -2.02
N TYR A 40 -10.03 4.01 -1.76
CA TYR A 40 -9.93 4.61 -0.44
C TYR A 40 -11.29 5.08 0.08
N LYS A 41 -12.11 5.72 -0.76
CA LYS A 41 -13.46 6.15 -0.38
C LYS A 41 -14.35 4.96 0.01
N LYS A 42 -14.20 3.84 -0.69
CA LYS A 42 -15.04 2.65 -0.51
C LYS A 42 -14.57 1.72 0.61
N TYR A 43 -13.26 1.54 0.76
CA TYR A 43 -12.66 0.52 1.62
C TYR A 43 -11.77 1.09 2.74
N GLY A 44 -11.42 2.38 2.68
CA GLY A 44 -10.42 2.97 3.58
C GLY A 44 -10.89 3.26 5.00
N LYS A 45 -12.19 3.06 5.28
CA LYS A 45 -12.82 3.22 6.61
C LYS A 45 -13.47 1.93 7.12
N LEU A 46 -13.21 0.80 6.48
CA LEU A 46 -13.76 -0.47 6.93
C LEU A 46 -12.88 -1.01 8.06
N ASP A 47 -13.51 -1.41 9.15
CA ASP A 47 -12.85 -2.11 10.24
C ASP A 47 -12.62 -3.57 9.86
N SER A 48 -11.45 -4.10 10.22
CA SER A 48 -10.98 -5.40 9.75
C SER A 48 -11.70 -6.59 10.37
N GLU A 49 -12.40 -6.40 11.48
CA GLU A 49 -12.96 -7.49 12.29
C GLU A 49 -14.25 -8.08 11.70
N ASP A 50 -15.02 -7.30 10.92
CA ASP A 50 -16.32 -7.73 10.36
C ASP A 50 -16.38 -7.60 8.82
N MET A 51 -15.24 -7.73 8.14
CA MET A 51 -15.16 -7.45 6.70
C MET A 51 -15.60 -8.64 5.84
N GLU A 52 -16.65 -8.42 5.04
CA GLU A 52 -17.05 -9.34 3.97
C GLU A 52 -15.86 -9.72 3.07
N PRO A 53 -15.73 -10.98 2.59
CA PRO A 53 -14.58 -11.43 1.80
C PRO A 53 -14.30 -10.57 0.56
N SER A 54 -15.35 -9.99 -0.02
CA SER A 54 -15.24 -9.09 -1.18
C SER A 54 -14.63 -7.72 -0.83
N ALA A 55 -14.79 -7.25 0.41
CA ALA A 55 -14.22 -6.01 0.92
C ALA A 55 -12.76 -6.15 1.35
N VAL A 56 -12.34 -7.36 1.76
CA VAL A 56 -10.96 -7.67 2.16
C VAL A 56 -9.95 -7.31 1.06
N LEU A 57 -10.24 -7.62 -0.20
CA LEU A 57 -9.34 -7.29 -1.32
C LEU A 57 -9.18 -5.76 -1.48
N GLY A 58 -10.27 -5.02 -1.34
CA GLY A 58 -10.28 -3.56 -1.39
C GLY A 58 -9.49 -2.95 -0.25
N TYR A 59 -9.68 -3.47 0.97
CA TYR A 59 -8.91 -3.06 2.14
C TYR A 59 -7.42 -3.35 1.96
N ARG A 60 -7.04 -4.56 1.56
CA ARG A 60 -5.64 -4.93 1.27
C ARG A 60 -5.01 -4.00 0.24
N PHE A 61 -5.75 -3.66 -0.81
CA PHE A 61 -5.27 -2.72 -1.82
C PHE A 61 -5.01 -1.32 -1.25
N VAL A 62 -5.93 -0.80 -0.42
CA VAL A 62 -5.76 0.49 0.25
C VAL A 62 -4.59 0.47 1.24
N THR A 63 -4.47 -0.58 2.05
CA THR A 63 -3.42 -0.73 3.06
C THR A 63 -2.04 -0.84 2.42
N LEU A 64 -1.90 -1.65 1.36
CA LEU A 64 -0.65 -1.76 0.60
C LEU A 64 -0.28 -0.41 -0.05
N SER A 65 -1.25 0.30 -0.59
CA SER A 65 -0.99 1.60 -1.20
C SER A 65 -0.57 2.64 -0.14
N ARG A 66 -1.17 2.62 1.05
CA ARG A 66 -0.77 3.47 2.18
C ARG A 66 0.65 3.17 2.61
N SER A 67 1.03 1.90 2.77
CA SER A 67 2.38 1.54 3.20
C SER A 67 3.44 2.03 2.20
N VAL A 68 3.22 1.80 0.90
CA VAL A 68 4.13 2.29 -0.16
C VAL A 68 4.29 3.82 -0.09
N VAL A 69 3.19 4.56 0.00
CA VAL A 69 3.23 6.02 0.04
C VAL A 69 3.87 6.53 1.33
N LEU A 70 3.62 5.88 2.46
CA LEU A 70 4.22 6.23 3.75
C LEU A 70 5.73 5.99 3.73
N THR A 71 6.18 4.81 3.30
CA THR A 71 7.61 4.49 3.15
C THR A 71 8.32 5.52 2.27
N GLN A 72 7.72 5.87 1.13
CA GLN A 72 8.28 6.89 0.24
C GLN A 72 8.36 8.27 0.92
N SER A 73 7.31 8.67 1.64
CA SER A 73 7.27 9.94 2.35
C SER A 73 8.32 10.00 3.46
N LEU A 74 8.49 8.92 4.23
CA LEU A 74 9.49 8.83 5.29
C LEU A 74 10.92 8.86 4.74
N ARG A 75 11.17 8.19 3.60
CA ARG A 75 12.47 8.25 2.92
C ARG A 75 12.82 9.64 2.41
N GLN A 76 11.84 10.40 1.92
CA GLN A 76 12.07 11.74 1.37
C GLN A 76 12.13 12.83 2.44
N LYS A 77 11.23 12.77 3.44
CA LYS A 77 10.96 13.87 4.38
C LYS A 77 11.23 13.53 5.84
N GLY A 78 11.42 12.26 6.19
CA GLY A 78 11.76 11.86 7.55
C GLY A 78 13.13 12.38 7.96
N ASP A 79 13.33 12.63 9.25
CA ASP A 79 14.65 12.86 9.84
C ASP A 79 15.55 11.62 9.73
N SER A 80 16.84 11.77 10.01
CA SER A 80 17.83 10.69 9.89
C SER A 80 17.50 9.49 10.77
N GLN A 81 16.96 9.71 11.97
CA GLN A 81 16.62 8.65 12.92
C GLN A 81 15.41 7.83 12.43
N THR A 82 14.37 8.50 11.94
CA THR A 82 13.16 7.89 11.39
C THR A 82 13.47 7.07 10.15
N ARG A 83 14.36 7.55 9.27
CA ARG A 83 14.83 6.78 8.12
C ARG A 83 15.60 5.53 8.54
N SER A 84 16.51 5.66 9.51
CA SER A 84 17.27 4.51 10.01
C SER A 84 16.34 3.44 10.58
N ARG A 85 15.36 3.84 11.40
CA ARG A 85 14.37 2.91 11.97
C ARG A 85 13.54 2.21 10.89
N LEU A 86 13.15 2.95 9.85
CA LEU A 86 12.41 2.39 8.72
C LEU A 86 13.22 1.32 7.98
N GLU A 87 14.49 1.58 7.68
CA GLU A 87 15.33 0.59 6.98
C GLU A 87 15.63 -0.63 7.86
N THR A 88 15.82 -0.45 9.17
CA THR A 88 15.91 -1.57 10.12
C THR A 88 14.64 -2.42 10.09
N LEU A 89 13.47 -1.80 10.18
CA LEU A 89 12.19 -2.52 10.13
C LEU A 89 12.03 -3.30 8.82
N ILE A 90 12.36 -2.69 7.68
CA ILE A 90 12.30 -3.36 6.37
C ILE A 90 13.26 -4.57 6.34
N SER A 91 14.46 -4.43 6.89
CA SER A 91 15.43 -5.51 6.99
C SER A 91 14.90 -6.67 7.85
N ASP A 92 14.38 -6.37 9.03
CA ASP A 92 13.83 -7.37 9.95
C ASP A 92 12.62 -8.11 9.35
N GLU A 93 11.72 -7.38 8.69
CA GLU A 93 10.59 -7.98 7.97
C GLU A 93 11.02 -8.82 6.76
N SER A 94 12.15 -8.47 6.12
CA SER A 94 12.68 -9.25 4.99
C SER A 94 13.27 -10.60 5.42
N ALA A 95 13.77 -10.69 6.65
CA ALA A 95 14.30 -11.91 7.26
C ALA A 95 13.21 -12.77 7.94
N ASN A 96 11.94 -12.34 7.90
CA ASN A 96 10.85 -13.06 8.55
C ASN A 96 10.57 -14.41 7.85
N PRO A 97 10.67 -15.55 8.56
CA PRO A 97 10.46 -16.89 7.99
C PRO A 97 9.02 -17.18 7.56
N LEU A 98 8.06 -16.32 7.88
CA LEU A 98 6.67 -16.43 7.38
C LEU A 98 6.51 -15.97 5.93
N ARG A 99 7.58 -15.48 5.28
CA ARG A 99 7.63 -15.30 3.82
C ARG A 99 7.95 -16.65 3.16
N SER A 100 6.89 -17.39 2.80
CA SER A 100 6.97 -18.53 1.89
C SER A 100 7.07 -18.12 0.42
#